data_AF-A0A327GYU4-F1
#
_entry.id   AF-A0A327GYU4-F1
#
_cell.length_a   1.000
_cell.length_b   1.000
_cell.length_c   1.000
_cell.angle_alpha   90.00
_cell.angle_beta   90.00
_cell.angle_gamma   90.00
#
_symmetry.space_group_name_H-M   'P 1'
#
loop_
_entity.id
_entity.type
_entity.pdbx_description
1 polymer ?
#
loop_
_entity_poly.entity_id
_entity_poly.type
_entity_poly.pdbx_seq_one_letter_code
_entity_poly.pdbx_strand_id
1 'polypeptide(L)'
;MPRVHTRFEKARILGARALQISMGAPLYVTEEELREKFMHELVQLYGTEEAKMRFVLDPLKIATLEYESDRIPIDVDAGSDD
;
A
#
# COMPACT_ATOMS: atom_id res chain seq x y z
N MET A 1 12.19 -14.94 7.38
CA MET A 1 12.51 -13.53 7.67
C MET A 1 12.06 -12.72 6.47
N PRO A 2 11.33 -11.60 6.65
CA PRO A 2 10.97 -10.76 5.52
C PRO A 2 12.26 -10.29 4.83
N ARG A 3 12.34 -10.43 3.50
CA ARG A 3 13.49 -9.93 2.73
C ARG A 3 13.54 -8.41 2.84
N VAL A 4 14.70 -7.85 3.16
CA VAL A 4 14.88 -6.40 3.18
C VAL A 4 15.09 -5.93 1.75
N HIS A 5 14.08 -5.25 1.18
CA HIS A 5 14.17 -4.69 -0.16
C HIS A 5 15.01 -3.42 -0.19
N THR A 6 15.79 -3.23 -1.26
CA THR A 6 16.40 -1.94 -1.58
C THR A 6 15.32 -0.88 -1.84
N ARG A 7 15.70 0.41 -1.79
CA ARG A 7 14.78 1.51 -2.08
C ARG A 7 14.18 1.41 -3.50
N PHE A 8 14.94 0.91 -4.47
CA PHE A 8 14.51 0.73 -5.85
C PHE A 8 13.55 -0.45 -6.02
N GLU A 9 13.83 -1.57 -5.36
CA GLU A 9 12.92 -2.73 -5.34
C GLU A 9 11.61 -2.36 -4.63
N LYS A 10 11.68 -1.68 -3.48
CA LYS A 10 10.48 -1.19 -2.79
C LYS A 10 9.65 -0.28 -3.70
N ALA A 11 10.29 0.67 -4.39
CA ALA A 11 9.59 1.55 -5.33
C ALA A 11 8.94 0.77 -6.48
N ARG A 12 9.64 -0.22 -7.06
CA ARG A 12 9.11 -1.09 -8.12
C ARG A 12 7.91 -1.91 -7.65
N ILE A 13 8.01 -2.54 -6.48
CA ILE A 13 6.95 -3.36 -5.88
C ILE A 13 5.70 -2.51 -5.65
N LEU A 14 5.85 -1.36 -4.98
CA LEU A 14 4.73 -0.46 -4.69
C LEU A 14 4.09 0.10 -5.97
N GLY A 15 4.90 0.51 -6.95
CA GLY A 15 4.41 1.04 -8.22
C GLY A 15 3.65 -0.01 -9.04
N ALA A 16 4.22 -1.21 -9.18
CA ALA A 16 3.56 -2.31 -9.87
C ALA A 16 2.25 -2.71 -9.18
N ARG A 17 2.25 -2.76 -7.85
CA ARG A 17 1.06 -3.10 -7.08
C ARG A 17 -0.04 -2.05 -7.17
N ALA A 18 0.31 -0.76 -7.06
CA ALA A 18 -0.63 0.33 -7.23
C ALA A 18 -1.28 0.32 -8.63
N LEU A 19 -0.52 -0.03 -9.68
CA LEU A 19 -1.06 -0.22 -11.02
C LEU A 19 -2.07 -1.38 -11.08
N GLN A 20 -1.73 -2.55 -10.50
CA GLN A 20 -2.66 -3.70 -10.44
C GLN A 20 -3.97 -3.33 -9.75
N ILE A 21 -3.90 -2.64 -8.60
CA ILE A 21 -5.08 -2.17 -7.85
C ILE A 21 -5.92 -1.22 -8.71
N SER A 22 -5.27 -0.30 -9.43
CA SER A 22 -5.94 0.64 -10.35
C SER A 22 -6.68 -0.10 -11.48
N MET A 23 -6.24 -1.31 -11.83
CA MET A 23 -6.86 -2.18 -12.83
C MET A 23 -7.94 -3.11 -12.25
N GLY A 24 -8.30 -2.96 -10.97
CA GLY A 24 -9.35 -3.77 -10.32
C GLY A 24 -8.86 -5.10 -9.72
N ALA A 25 -7.55 -5.24 -9.48
CA ALA A 25 -7.04 -6.40 -8.75
C ALA A 25 -7.61 -6.47 -7.31
N PRO A 26 -7.77 -7.67 -6.74
CA PRO A 26 -8.27 -7.84 -5.37
C PRO A 26 -7.33 -7.19 -4.35
N LEU A 27 -7.93 -6.64 -3.30
CA LEU A 27 -7.23 -6.00 -2.18
C LEU A 27 -7.05 -6.99 -1.03
N TYR A 28 -5.92 -6.91 -0.33
CA TYR A 28 -5.59 -7.75 0.84
C TYR A 28 -5.57 -6.95 2.16
N VAL A 29 -6.15 -5.76 2.14
CA VAL A 29 -6.35 -4.86 3.28
C VAL A 29 -7.78 -4.33 3.28
N THR A 30 -8.30 -4.04 4.47
CA THR A 30 -9.66 -3.52 4.68
C THR A 30 -9.69 -2.00 4.69
N GLU A 31 -10.90 -1.43 4.51
CA GLU A 31 -11.09 0.01 4.59
C GLU A 31 -10.78 0.56 5.98
N GLU A 32 -11.17 -0.16 7.04
CA GLU A 32 -10.84 0.18 8.42
C GLU A 32 -9.32 0.26 8.65
N GLU A 33 -8.55 -0.73 8.19
CA GLU A 33 -7.08 -0.70 8.32
C GLU A 33 -6.46 0.50 7.57
N LEU A 34 -6.99 0.83 6.39
CA LEU A 34 -6.55 2.01 5.63
C LEU A 34 -6.88 3.31 6.35
N ARG A 35 -8.09 3.41 6.91
CA ARG A 35 -8.49 4.58 7.71
C ARG A 35 -7.54 4.73 8.88
N GLU A 36 -7.42 3.72 9.73
CA GLU A 36 -6.54 3.74 10.91
C GLU A 36 -5.11 4.16 10.56
N LYS A 37 -4.54 3.59 9.50
CA LYS A 37 -3.17 3.89 9.05
C LYS A 37 -2.99 5.35 8.63
N PHE A 38 -3.95 5.90 7.89
CA PHE A 38 -3.83 7.21 7.26
C PHE A 38 -4.66 8.31 7.97
N MET A 39 -5.32 8.01 9.09
CA MET A 39 -6.18 8.97 9.82
C MET A 39 -5.46 10.27 10.11
N HIS A 40 -4.22 10.21 10.59
CA HIS A 40 -3.46 11.41 10.94
C HIS A 40 -3.20 12.29 9.71
N GLU A 41 -2.85 11.70 8.57
CA GLU A 41 -2.68 12.42 7.30
C GLU A 41 -4.01 13.06 6.84
N LEU A 42 -5.11 12.31 6.91
CA LEU A 42 -6.44 12.82 6.53
C LEU A 42 -6.86 14.00 7.41
N VAL A 43 -6.64 13.92 8.71
CA VAL A 43 -6.95 14.99 9.66
C VAL A 43 -6.11 16.23 9.37
N GLN A 44 -4.84 16.08 9.02
CA GLN A 44 -3.98 17.21 8.67
C GLN A 44 -4.42 17.91 7.37
N LEU A 45 -4.87 17.14 6.37
CA LEU A 45 -5.25 17.68 5.07
C LEU A 45 -6.66 18.28 5.04
N TYR A 46 -7.61 17.67 5.75
CA TYR A 46 -9.04 17.98 5.63
C TYR A 46 -9.69 18.40 6.95
N GLY A 47 -8.96 18.34 8.07
CA GLY A 47 -9.53 18.55 9.40
C GLY A 47 -10.25 17.32 9.96
N THR A 48 -10.60 17.38 11.24
CA THR A 48 -11.13 16.23 12.02
C THR A 48 -12.49 15.73 11.56
N GLU A 49 -13.37 16.65 11.18
CA GLU A 49 -14.75 16.32 10.81
C GLU A 49 -14.83 15.70 9.42
N GLU A 50 -14.11 16.25 8.43
CA GLU A 50 -14.13 15.74 7.06
C GLU A 50 -13.35 14.43 6.91
N ALA A 51 -12.28 14.24 7.70
CA ALA A 51 -11.47 13.03 7.66
C ALA A 51 -12.27 11.75 7.96
N LYS A 52 -13.26 11.81 8.85
CA LYS A 52 -14.10 10.65 9.21
C LYS A 52 -15.02 10.19 8.07
N MET A 53 -15.38 11.09 7.16
CA MET A 53 -16.30 10.80 6.06
C MET A 53 -15.60 10.40 4.76
N ARG A 54 -14.28 10.57 4.66
CA ARG A 54 -13.54 10.39 3.41
C ARG A 54 -13.07 8.94 3.23
N PHE A 55 -13.30 8.35 2.06
CA PHE A 55 -12.76 7.02 1.72
C PHE A 55 -11.28 7.11 1.34
N VAL A 56 -10.47 6.16 1.83
CA VAL A 56 -9.06 6.04 1.45
C VAL A 56 -8.93 4.95 0.38
N LEU A 57 -9.14 5.32 -0.88
CA LEU A 57 -9.05 4.39 -2.03
C LEU A 57 -7.89 4.73 -2.97
N ASP A 58 -6.86 5.40 -2.46
CA ASP A 58 -5.66 5.67 -3.25
C ASP A 58 -4.86 4.37 -3.47
N PRO A 59 -4.62 3.94 -4.73
CA PRO A 59 -3.94 2.68 -5.03
C PRO A 59 -2.54 2.58 -4.43
N LEU A 60 -1.82 3.69 -4.30
CA LEU A 60 -0.48 3.72 -3.70
C LEU A 60 -0.55 3.58 -2.17
N LYS A 61 -1.52 4.21 -1.51
CA LYS A 61 -1.76 4.01 -0.07
C LYS A 61 -2.13 2.57 0.24
N ILE A 62 -2.98 1.95 -0.59
CA ILE A 62 -3.34 0.54 -0.47
C ILE A 62 -2.12 -0.37 -0.64
N ALA A 63 -1.36 -0.19 -1.72
CA ALA A 63 -0.13 -0.94 -1.96
C ALA A 63 0.89 -0.77 -0.82
N THR A 64 0.98 0.43 -0.25
CA THR A 64 1.86 0.73 0.89
C THR A 64 1.47 -0.07 2.12
N LEU A 65 0.18 -0.10 2.46
CA LEU A 65 -0.31 -0.85 3.62
C LEU A 65 -0.15 -2.37 3.42
N GLU A 66 -0.42 -2.89 2.22
CA GLU A 66 -0.19 -4.30 1.90
C GLU A 66 1.30 -4.67 2.02
N TYR A 67 2.20 -3.81 1.53
CA TYR A 67 3.65 -4.02 1.66
C TYR A 67 4.10 -4.02 3.12
N GLU A 68 3.67 -3.04 3.92
CA GLU A 68 4.08 -2.91 5.32
C GLU A 68 3.51 -4.02 6.21
N SER A 69 2.38 -4.60 5.80
CA SER A 69 1.73 -5.72 6.49
C SER A 69 2.18 -7.09 5.97
N ASP A 70 3.17 -7.14 5.07
CA ASP A 70 3.67 -8.37 4.44
C ASP A 70 2.57 -9.19 3.71
N ARG A 71 1.60 -8.49 3.11
CA ARG A 71 0.45 -9.06 2.38
C ARG A 71 0.51 -8.82 0.86
N ILE A 72 1.60 -8.26 0.35
CA ILE A 72 1.71 -7.94 -1.08
C ILE A 72 1.88 -9.22 -1.91
N PRO A 73 1.02 -9.48 -2.91
CA PRO A 73 1.06 -10.72 -3.69
C PRO A 73 2.04 -10.61 -4.87
N ILE A 74 3.26 -10.11 -4.61
CA ILE A 74 4.32 -9.96 -5.62
C ILE A 74 5.59 -10.54 -5.05
N ASP A 75 6.17 -11.51 -5.75
CA ASP A 75 7.51 -12.00 -5.42
C ASP A 75 8.57 -11.12 -6.09
N VAL A 76 9.69 -10.96 -5.40
CA VAL A 76 10.93 -10.41 -5.96
C VAL A 76 11.98 -11.49 -5.94
N ASP A 77 11.85 -12.42 -6.87
CA ASP A 77 12.97 -13.25 -7.28
C ASP A 77 13.94 -12.38 -8.07
N ALA A 78 14.96 -11.87 -7.38
CA ALA A 78 16.22 -11.63 -8.06
C ALA A 78 16.69 -13.01 -8.50
N GLY A 79 16.62 -13.29 -9.80
CA GLY A 79 17.19 -14.51 -10.35
C GLY A 79 18.58 -14.67 -9.73
N SER A 80 18.83 -15.81 -9.10
CA SER A 80 20.20 -16.20 -8.80
C SER A 80 20.90 -16.22 -10.14
N ASP A 81 21.72 -15.19 -10.40
CA ASP A 81 22.71 -15.22 -11.48
C ASP A 81 23.70 -16.33 -11.10
N ASP A 82 23.33 -17.57 -11.42
CA ASP A 82 24.16 -18.77 -11.36
C ASP A 82 24.64 -19.10 -12.78
#